data_AF-A0A2J0MCV7-F1
#
_entry.id   AF-A0A2J0MCV7-F1
#
_cell.length_a   1.000
_cell.length_b   1.000
_cell.length_c   1.000
_cell.angle_alpha   90.00
_cell.angle_beta   90.00
_cell.angle_gamma   90.00
#
_symmetry.space_group_name_H-M   'P 1'
#
loop_
_entity.id
_entity.type
_entity.pdbx_description
1 polymer ?
#
loop_
_entity_poly.entity_id
_entity_poly.type
_entity_poly.pdbx_seq_one_letter_code
_entity_poly.pdbx_strand_id
1 'polypeptide(L)'
;MLESLKDKRAVFPKNKQRDFLARVESKTQKTESELAPLLNIHSRTLREWKKEKYSIPLKSLKKLCAMTNCSMPSNIVIKEPFWWTKKAAIIGGNATYRKYGIIGGNQE
;
A
#
# COMPACT_ATOMS: atom_id res chain seq x y z
N MET A 1 7.87 -11.46 6.64
CA MET A 1 7.50 -10.02 6.53
C MET A 1 8.53 -9.20 5.76
N LEU A 2 9.85 -9.50 5.85
CA LEU A 2 10.95 -8.79 5.14
C LEU A 2 10.88 -8.79 3.60
N GLU A 3 10.37 -9.86 2.97
CA GLU A 3 10.23 -9.91 1.49
C GLU A 3 9.29 -8.83 0.92
N SER A 4 8.35 -8.32 1.73
CA SER A 4 7.39 -7.27 1.33
C SER A 4 8.03 -5.90 1.08
N LEU A 5 9.27 -5.69 1.55
CA LEU A 5 9.96 -4.41 1.44
C LEU A 5 10.57 -4.17 0.05
N LYS A 6 10.80 -5.24 -0.74
CA LYS A 6 11.31 -5.14 -2.11
C LYS A 6 10.19 -5.13 -3.16
N ASP A 7 8.96 -5.43 -2.73
CA ASP A 7 7.81 -5.54 -3.63
C ASP A 7 7.36 -4.16 -4.13
N LYS A 8 7.14 -4.07 -5.45
CA LYS A 8 6.53 -2.90 -6.07
C LYS A 8 5.14 -2.67 -5.48
N ARG A 9 4.71 -1.41 -5.44
CA ARG A 9 3.43 -0.99 -4.86
C ARG A 9 2.46 -0.61 -5.97
N ALA A 10 1.28 -1.22 -5.98
CA ALA A 10 0.18 -0.80 -6.83
C ALA A 10 -0.56 0.36 -6.16
N VAL A 11 -0.46 1.54 -6.77
CA VAL A 11 -1.17 2.75 -6.32
C VAL A 11 -2.42 2.89 -7.15
N PHE A 12 -3.56 2.79 -6.48
CA PHE A 12 -4.87 2.98 -7.07
C PHE A 12 -5.27 4.46 -7.05
N PRO A 13 -6.18 4.89 -7.96
CA PRO A 13 -6.88 6.15 -7.83
C PRO A 13 -7.72 6.16 -6.54
N LYS A 14 -8.03 7.36 -6.05
CA LYS A 14 -8.87 7.55 -4.86
C LYS A 14 -10.19 6.79 -4.99
N ASN A 15 -10.60 6.11 -3.93
CA ASN A 15 -11.77 5.23 -3.80
C ASN A 15 -11.74 3.93 -4.61
N LYS A 16 -10.82 3.77 -5.58
CA LYS A 16 -10.79 2.60 -6.46
C LYS A 16 -10.16 1.38 -5.81
N GLN A 17 -9.28 1.56 -4.82
CA GLN A 17 -8.71 0.44 -4.09
C GLN A 17 -9.78 -0.24 -3.25
N ARG A 18 -10.61 0.57 -2.57
CA ARG A 18 -11.75 0.09 -1.80
C ARG A 18 -12.77 -0.61 -2.69
N ASP A 19 -13.12 0.00 -3.82
CA ASP A 19 -14.07 -0.60 -4.78
C ASP A 19 -13.55 -1.95 -5.32
N PHE A 20 -12.25 -2.05 -5.61
CA PHE A 20 -11.63 -3.29 -6.05
C PHE A 20 -11.72 -4.38 -4.97
N LEU A 21 -11.35 -4.07 -3.73
CA LEU A 21 -11.41 -5.04 -2.63
C LEU A 21 -12.84 -5.46 -2.31
N ALA A 22 -13.81 -4.55 -2.36
CA ALA A 22 -15.23 -4.87 -2.21
C ALA A 22 -15.71 -5.86 -3.29
N ARG A 23 -15.29 -5.66 -4.55
CA ARG A 23 -15.59 -6.62 -5.64
C ARG A 23 -14.95 -7.99 -5.40
N VAL A 24 -13.73 -8.03 -4.86
CA VAL A 24 -13.07 -9.28 -4.52
C VAL A 24 -13.83 -10.02 -3.42
N GLU A 25 -14.26 -9.32 -2.38
CA GLU A 25 -15.08 -9.88 -1.30
C GLU A 25 -16.41 -10.43 -1.84
N SER A 26 -17.11 -9.67 -2.68
CA SER A 26 -18.37 -10.12 -3.29
C SER A 26 -18.19 -11.35 -4.18
N LYS A 27 -17.09 -11.43 -4.96
CA LYS A 27 -16.81 -12.58 -5.83
C LYS A 27 -16.39 -13.82 -5.07
N THR A 28 -15.59 -13.66 -4.01
CA THR A 28 -15.06 -14.80 -3.25
C THR A 28 -16.02 -15.26 -2.16
N GLN A 29 -17.04 -14.46 -1.83
CA GLN A 29 -17.95 -14.69 -0.70
C GLN A 29 -17.20 -14.91 0.63
N LYS A 30 -16.02 -14.29 0.78
CA LYS A 30 -15.15 -14.43 1.94
C LYS A 30 -15.06 -13.14 2.72
N THR A 31 -15.02 -13.28 4.04
CA THR A 31 -14.82 -12.15 4.95
C THR A 31 -13.35 -11.71 4.99
N GLU A 32 -13.09 -10.51 5.54
CA GLU A 32 -11.72 -10.00 5.72
C GLU A 32 -10.83 -10.97 6.51
N SER A 33 -11.40 -11.63 7.53
CA SER A 33 -10.71 -12.61 8.36
C SER A 33 -10.33 -13.88 7.60
N GLU A 34 -11.08 -14.23 6.56
CA GLU A 34 -10.80 -15.39 5.71
C GLU A 34 -9.88 -15.04 4.53
N LEU A 35 -9.95 -13.81 4.00
CA LEU A 35 -9.09 -13.36 2.91
C LEU A 35 -7.66 -13.08 3.38
N ALA A 36 -7.49 -12.57 4.59
CA ALA A 36 -6.19 -12.25 5.17
C ALA A 36 -5.21 -13.46 5.20
N PRO A 37 -5.57 -14.65 5.72
CA PRO A 37 -4.68 -15.80 5.73
C PRO A 37 -4.33 -16.31 4.32
N LEU A 38 -5.25 -16.20 3.35
CA LEU A 38 -4.99 -16.58 1.94
C LEU A 38 -3.90 -15.71 1.29
N LEU A 39 -3.81 -14.45 1.72
CA LEU A 39 -2.78 -13.52 1.28
C LEU A 39 -1.51 -13.56 2.15
N ASN A 40 -1.50 -14.38 3.21
CA ASN A 40 -0.47 -14.44 4.24
C ASN A 40 -0.22 -13.05 4.88
N ILE A 41 -1.30 -12.34 5.22
CA ILE A 41 -1.26 -11.05 5.90
C ILE A 41 -2.18 -11.06 7.13
N HIS A 42 -1.95 -10.14 8.05
CA HIS A 42 -2.87 -9.93 9.16
C HIS A 42 -4.15 -9.21 8.70
N SER A 43 -5.31 -9.52 9.28
CA SER A 43 -6.61 -8.89 8.96
C SER A 43 -6.58 -7.37 9.01
N ARG A 44 -5.88 -6.81 10.01
CA ARG A 44 -5.58 -5.36 10.10
C ARG A 44 -4.99 -4.79 8.80
N THR A 45 -4.08 -5.51 8.14
CA THR A 45 -3.46 -5.05 6.88
C THR A 45 -4.51 -4.88 5.79
N LEU A 46 -5.40 -5.86 5.66
CA LEU A 46 -6.50 -5.82 4.68
C LEU A 46 -7.47 -4.67 4.98
N ARG A 47 -7.81 -4.46 6.25
CA ARG A 47 -8.66 -3.34 6.68
C ARG A 47 -8.04 -1.98 6.36
N GLU A 48 -6.74 -1.81 6.56
CA GLU A 48 -6.04 -0.57 6.22
C GLU A 48 -5.92 -0.38 4.69
N TRP A 49 -5.88 -1.46 3.90
CA TRP A 49 -6.03 -1.38 2.44
C TRP A 49 -7.44 -0.94 2.03
N LYS A 50 -8.49 -1.43 2.67
CA LYS A 50 -9.88 -1.00 2.40
C LYS A 50 -10.12 0.47 2.76
N LYS A 51 -9.44 0.97 3.79
CA LYS A 51 -9.41 2.40 4.14
C LYS A 51 -8.51 3.24 3.22
N GLU A 52 -7.85 2.62 2.25
CA GLU A 52 -6.90 3.26 1.33
C GLU A 52 -5.73 3.97 2.02
N LYS A 53 -5.42 3.56 3.25
CA LYS A 53 -4.32 4.16 4.02
C LYS A 53 -2.96 3.71 3.48
N TYR A 54 -2.89 2.49 2.97
CA TYR A 54 -1.69 1.92 2.38
C TYR A 54 -1.97 1.32 1.00
N SER A 55 -1.01 1.46 0.09
CA SER A 55 -1.02 0.84 -1.24
C SER A 55 -0.75 -0.66 -1.16
N ILE A 56 -1.47 -1.44 -1.98
CA ILE A 56 -1.35 -2.90 -2.05
C ILE A 56 0.00 -3.29 -2.71
N PRO A 57 0.76 -4.25 -2.15
CA PRO A 57 1.91 -4.84 -2.83
C PRO A 57 1.51 -5.53 -4.14
N LEU A 58 2.34 -5.42 -5.17
CA LEU A 58 2.05 -5.99 -6.49
C LEU A 58 1.85 -7.51 -6.41
N LYS A 59 2.64 -8.22 -5.60
CA LYS A 59 2.46 -9.66 -5.33
C LYS A 59 1.08 -9.99 -4.75
N SER A 60 0.60 -9.21 -3.78
CA SER A 60 -0.73 -9.38 -3.19
C SER A 60 -1.85 -9.06 -4.18
N LEU A 61 -1.68 -8.02 -4.99
CA LEU A 61 -2.64 -7.69 -6.04
C LEU A 61 -2.76 -8.81 -7.09
N LYS A 62 -1.63 -9.35 -7.55
CA LYS A 62 -1.61 -10.49 -8.47
C LYS A 62 -2.33 -11.71 -7.88
N LYS A 63 -2.11 -12.01 -6.60
CA LYS A 63 -2.84 -13.08 -5.89
C LYS A 63 -4.34 -12.83 -5.87
N LEU A 64 -4.78 -11.62 -5.53
CA LEU A 64 -6.19 -11.25 -5.52
C LEU A 64 -6.84 -11.40 -6.91
N CYS A 65 -6.15 -10.96 -7.96
CA CYS A 65 -6.59 -11.12 -9.35
C CYS A 65 -6.70 -12.60 -9.74
N ALA A 66 -5.69 -13.42 -9.39
CA ALA A 66 -5.71 -14.86 -9.65
C ALA A 66 -6.86 -15.58 -8.93
N MET A 67 -7.10 -15.25 -7.65
CA MET A 67 -8.18 -15.83 -6.85
C MET A 67 -9.58 -15.50 -7.39
N THR A 68 -9.74 -14.33 -8.01
CA THR A 68 -11.03 -13.85 -8.52
C THR A 68 -11.22 -14.04 -10.01
N ASN A 69 -10.25 -14.69 -10.68
CA ASN A 69 -10.14 -14.81 -12.12
C ASN A 69 -10.43 -13.46 -12.83
N CYS A 70 -9.88 -12.37 -12.28
CA CYS A 70 -10.08 -11.02 -12.77
C CYS A 70 -8.81 -10.49 -13.44
N SER A 71 -9.00 -9.71 -14.51
CA SER A 71 -7.91 -8.95 -15.12
C SER A 71 -7.36 -7.91 -14.15
N MET A 72 -6.06 -7.63 -14.25
CA MET A 72 -5.40 -6.55 -13.52
C MET A 72 -6.11 -5.23 -13.81
N PRO A 73 -6.44 -4.41 -12.79
CA PRO A 73 -7.07 -3.11 -13.03
C PRO A 73 -6.14 -2.23 -13.86
N SER A 74 -6.60 -1.72 -15.00
CA SER A 74 -5.80 -0.98 -15.98
C SER A 74 -5.34 0.41 -15.49
N ASN A 75 -6.08 1.01 -14.56
CA ASN A 75 -5.83 2.36 -14.08
C ASN A 75 -4.99 2.41 -12.79
N ILE A 76 -3.99 1.51 -12.65
CA ILE A 76 -3.09 1.49 -11.49
C ILE A 76 -1.70 1.99 -11.88
N VAL A 77 -1.08 2.75 -10.97
CA VAL A 77 0.32 3.18 -11.12
C VAL A 77 1.19 2.24 -10.29
N ILE A 78 2.13 1.56 -10.94
CA ILE A 78 3.12 0.73 -10.25
C ILE A 78 4.28 1.62 -9.82
N LYS A 79 4.55 1.66 -8.51
CA LYS A 79 5.66 2.40 -7.94
C LYS A 79 6.68 1.47 -7.30
N GLU A 80 7.94 1.88 -7.32
CA GLU A 80 8.99 1.19 -6.58
C GLU A 80 8.73 1.26 -5.07
N PRO A 81 9.24 0.28 -4.29
CA PRO A 81 9.23 0.38 -2.84
C PRO A 81 9.88 1.70 -2.39
N PHE A 82 9.43 2.26 -1.27
CA PHE A 82 9.97 3.50 -0.71
C PHE A 82 9.87 4.74 -1.62
N TRP A 83 9.00 4.74 -2.64
CA TRP A 83 8.78 5.89 -3.53
C TRP A 83 8.45 7.21 -2.80
N TRP A 84 7.88 7.12 -1.60
CA TRP A 84 7.50 8.26 -0.77
C TRP A 84 8.66 8.83 0.07
N THR A 85 9.78 8.10 0.21
CA THR A 85 10.90 8.49 1.08
C THR A 85 11.52 9.81 0.63
N LYS A 86 11.71 10.02 -0.68
CA LYS A 86 12.21 11.30 -1.21
C LYS A 86 11.30 12.46 -0.82
N LYS A 87 9.98 12.27 -0.91
CA LYS A 87 8.99 13.28 -0.52
C LYS A 87 9.03 13.54 0.99
N ALA A 88 9.10 12.48 1.79
CA ALA A 88 9.18 12.58 3.24
C ALA A 88 10.48 13.27 3.69
N ALA A 89 11.61 13.01 3.04
CA ALA A 89 12.89 13.65 3.34
C ALA A 89 12.82 15.17 3.16
N ILE A 90 12.20 15.65 2.08
CA ILE A 90 12.01 17.09 1.82
C ILE A 90 11.10 17.72 2.89
N ILE A 91 9.98 17.07 3.22
CA ILE A 91 9.04 17.57 4.24
C ILE A 91 9.72 17.62 5.61
N GLY A 92 10.44 16.56 5.98
CA GLY A 92 11.19 16.48 7.22
C GLY A 92 12.26 17.57 7.32
N GLY A 93 13.09 17.72 6.28
CA GLY A 93 14.11 18.76 6.22
C GLY A 93 13.53 20.16 6.36
N ASN A 94 12.43 20.46 5.65
CA ASN A 94 11.73 21.74 5.78
C ASN A 94 11.16 21.95 7.18
N ALA A 95 10.62 20.91 7.82
CA ALA A 95 10.12 21.00 9.18
C ALA A 95 11.25 21.28 10.18
N THR A 96 12.40 20.64 10.04
CA THR A 96 13.59 20.88 10.86
C THR A 96 14.11 22.31 10.65
N TYR A 97 14.24 22.75 9.40
CA TYR A 97 14.64 24.12 9.08
C TYR A 97 13.74 25.16 9.73
N ARG A 98 12.42 24.98 9.63
CA ARG A 98 11.44 25.90 10.23
C ARG A 98 11.55 25.97 11.75
N LYS A 99 11.90 24.86 12.40
CA LYS A 99 12.01 24.79 13.86
C LYS A 99 13.34 25.33 14.38
N TYR A 100 14.44 25.06 13.68
CA TYR A 100 15.79 25.24 14.22
C TYR A 100 16.68 26.14 13.34
N GLY A 101 16.20 26.60 12.19
CA GLY A 101 16.98 27.40 11.24
C GLY A 101 18.09 26.63 10.50
N ILE A 102 18.24 25.33 10.77
CA ILE A 102 19.29 24.47 10.20
C ILE A 102 18.68 23.21 9.56
N ILE A 103 19.29 22.77 8.45
CA ILE A 103 18.97 21.50 7.78
C ILE A 103 20.21 20.62 7.89
N GLY A 104 20.17 19.63 8.76
CA GLY A 104 21.34 18.82 9.07
C GLY A 104 22.35 19.58 9.94
N GLY A 105 22.98 18.85 10.83
CA GLY A 105 23.99 19.36 11.77
C GLY A 105 24.34 18.25 12.75
N ASN A 106 25.62 18.13 13.09
CA ASN A 106 26.03 17.30 14.23
C ASN A 106 25.52 18.04 15.47
N GLN A 107 24.41 17.60 16.05
CA GLN A 107 24.07 17.98 17.42
C GLN A 107 25.02 17.18 18.32
N GLU A 108 26.23 17.68 18.50
CA GLU A 108 27.08 17.35 19.65
C GLU A 108 26.81 18.32 20.79
#